data_AF-A0A2M7EQY0-F1
#
_entry.id   AF-A0A2M7EQY0-F1
#
_cell.length_a   1.000
_cell.length_b   1.000
_cell.length_c   1.000
_cell.angle_alpha   90.00
_cell.angle_beta   90.00
_cell.angle_gamma   90.00
#
_symmetry.space_group_name_H-M   'P 1'
#
loop_
_entity.id
_entity.type
_entity.pdbx_description
1 polymer ?
#
loop_
_entity_poly.entity_id
_entity_poly.type
_entity_poly.pdbx_seq_one_letter_code
_entity_poly.pdbx_strand_id
1 'polypeptide(L)'
;MILEVRKHGYGWAVFEGSKPVTPEVSTRHLAETKRDRMVAERQRRPRDCLRCGAQFLSTGPGHRMCNHCRQVAGGVDPQMVP
;
A
#
# COMPACT_ATOMS: atom_id res chain seq x y z
N MET A 1 10.98 4.44 13.62
CA MET A 1 9.68 5.13 13.78
C MET A 1 8.59 4.08 13.82
N ILE A 2 7.87 3.96 14.93
CA ILE A 2 6.84 2.93 15.17
C ILE A 2 5.47 3.61 15.04
N LEU A 3 4.59 3.04 14.21
CA LEU A 3 3.21 3.47 14.08
C LEU A 3 2.33 2.61 14.98
N GLU A 4 1.62 3.23 15.91
CA GLU A 4 0.82 2.53 16.93
C GLU A 4 -0.65 2.90 16.81
N VAL A 5 -1.53 1.90 16.95
CA VAL A 5 -2.98 2.15 17.01
C VAL A 5 -3.37 2.30 18.47
N ARG A 6 -3.95 3.46 18.82
CA ARG A 6 -4.37 3.78 20.19
C ARG A 6 -5.79 4.31 20.18
N LYS A 7 -6.52 4.05 21.28
CA LYS A 7 -7.83 4.66 21.52
C LYS A 7 -7.63 6.14 21.82
N HIS A 8 -8.41 7.01 21.19
CA HIS A 8 -8.37 8.46 21.36
C HIS A 8 -9.80 8.99 21.35
N GLY A 9 -10.20 9.70 22.41
CA GLY A 9 -11.59 10.11 22.61
C GLY A 9 -12.57 8.92 22.57
N TYR A 10 -13.53 9.00 21.66
CA TYR A 10 -14.55 7.96 21.43
C TYR A 10 -14.16 6.96 20.32
N GLY A 11 -13.01 7.14 19.67
CA GLY A 11 -12.57 6.34 18.53
C GLY A 11 -11.15 5.80 18.67
N TRP A 12 -10.58 5.44 17.51
CA TRP A 12 -9.24 4.88 17.36
C TRP A 12 -8.46 5.69 16.33
N ALA A 13 -7.17 5.92 16.57
CA ALA A 13 -6.30 6.62 15.64
C ALA A 13 -4.91 5.99 15.61
N VAL A 14 -4.18 6.22 14.52
CA VAL A 14 -2.77 5.86 14.39
C VAL A 14 -1.92 7.01 14.92
N PHE A 15 -0.95 6.69 15.76
CA PHE A 15 0.01 7.60 16.36
C PHE A 15 1.41 7.32 15.83
N GLU A 16 2.18 8.39 15.65
CA GLU A 16 3.62 8.35 15.51
C GLU A 16 4.23 8.98 16.75
N GLY A 17 4.69 8.13 17.68
CA GLY A 17 5.05 8.56 19.03
C GLY A 17 3.84 9.14 19.77
N SER A 18 3.91 10.42 20.14
CA SER A 18 2.84 11.13 20.86
C SER A 18 1.82 11.82 19.94
N LYS A 19 2.09 11.93 18.64
CA LYS A 19 1.25 12.70 17.71
C LYS A 19 0.29 11.80 16.92
N PRO A 20 -1.02 12.11 16.87
CA PRO A 20 -1.94 11.43 15.97
C PRO A 20 -1.62 11.83 14.52
N VAL A 21 -1.43 10.82 13.67
CA VAL A 21 -1.12 11.00 12.23
C VAL A 21 -2.31 10.69 11.33
N THR A 22 -3.41 10.17 11.89
CA THR A 22 -4.66 9.95 11.17
C THR A 22 -5.84 10.51 11.96
N PRO A 23 -6.93 10.94 11.29
CA PRO A 23 -8.21 11.18 11.94
C PRO A 23 -8.72 9.94 12.67
N GLU A 24 -9.49 10.16 13.73
CA GLU A 24 -10.17 9.10 14.48
C GLU A 24 -11.13 8.31 13.59
N VAL A 25 -11.22 7.01 13.87
CA VAL A 25 -12.19 6.09 13.26
C VAL A 25 -12.97 5.36 14.34
N SER A 26 -14.15 4.90 13.98
CA SER A 26 -15.08 4.24 14.90
C SER A 26 -14.57 2.89 15.43
N THR A 27 -13.70 2.19 14.70
CA THR A 27 -13.23 0.85 15.08
C THR A 27 -11.71 0.71 15.04
N ARG A 28 -11.18 -0.14 15.91
CA ARG A 28 -9.75 -0.47 15.97
C ARG A 28 -9.26 -1.06 14.64
N HIS A 29 -10.05 -1.94 14.04
CA HIS A 29 -9.71 -2.59 12.78
C HIS A 29 -9.48 -1.57 11.65
N LEU A 30 -10.32 -0.53 11.55
CA LEU A 30 -10.11 0.54 10.56
C LEU A 30 -8.81 1.31 10.80
N ALA A 31 -8.43 1.53 12.06
CA ALA A 31 -7.16 2.18 12.40
C ALA A 31 -5.96 1.28 12.09
N GLU A 32 -6.08 -0.03 12.32
CA GLU A 32 -5.06 -1.03 11.94
C GLU A 32 -4.86 -1.08 10.43
N THR A 33 -5.94 -1.13 9.65
CA THR A 33 -5.86 -1.06 8.17
C THR A 33 -5.20 0.23 7.69
N LYS A 34 -5.49 1.37 8.33
CA LYS A 34 -4.80 2.64 8.04
C LYS A 34 -3.31 2.57 8.38
N ARG A 35 -2.95 2.04 9.55
CA ARG A 35 -1.55 1.82 9.95
C ARG A 35 -0.82 0.97 8.91
N ASP A 36 -1.41 -0.16 8.51
CA ASP A 36 -0.79 -1.11 7.59
C ASP A 36 -0.57 -0.48 6.21
N ARG A 37 -1.54 0.31 5.74
CA ARG A 37 -1.38 1.10 4.51
C ARG A 37 -0.24 2.11 4.62
N MET A 38 -0.13 2.84 5.73
CA MET A 38 0.97 3.80 5.96
C MET A 38 2.33 3.09 6.03
N VAL A 39 2.41 1.93 6.67
CA VAL A 39 3.63 1.10 6.70
C VAL A 39 4.00 0.68 5.28
N ALA A 40 3.04 0.17 4.50
CA ALA A 40 3.27 -0.22 3.11
C ALA A 40 3.70 0.95 2.24
N GLU A 41 3.10 2.14 2.42
CA GLU A 41 3.48 3.37 1.73
C GLU A 41 4.91 3.81 2.07
N ARG A 42 5.32 3.73 3.34
CA ARG A 42 6.70 4.03 3.77
C ARG A 42 7.71 3.01 3.25
N GLN A 43 7.28 1.77 3.02
CA GLN A 43 8.12 0.74 2.42
C GLN A 43 8.16 0.82 0.88
N ARG A 44 7.43 1.77 0.26
CA ARG A 44 7.53 1.98 -1.19
C ARG A 44 8.94 2.41 -1.55
N ARG A 45 9.55 1.67 -2.47
CA ARG A 45 10.85 2.01 -3.05
C ARG A 45 10.73 2.09 -4.56
N PRO A 46 11.45 3.02 -5.22
CA PRO A 46 11.60 2.98 -6.66
C PRO A 46 12.29 1.67 -7.04
N ARG A 47 11.76 1.00 -8.06
CA ARG A 47 12.31 -0.23 -8.62
C ARG A 47 12.16 -0.19 -10.13
N ASP A 48 13.08 -0.84 -10.82
CA ASP A 48 13.00 -1.02 -12.26
C ASP A 48 12.05 -2.18 -12.60
N CYS A 49 11.20 -1.96 -13.60
CA CYS A 49 10.30 -2.97 -14.13
C CYS A 49 11.12 -4.10 -14.77
N LEU A 50 10.85 -5.35 -14.40
CA LEU A 50 11.52 -6.51 -15.01
C LEU A 50 11.28 -6.65 -16.52
N ARG A 51 10.19 -6.07 -17.05
CA ARG A 51 9.84 -6.19 -18.46
C ARG A 51 10.39 -5.06 -19.32
N CYS A 52 10.31 -3.81 -18.86
CA CYS A 52 10.65 -2.65 -19.67
C CYS A 52 11.74 -1.75 -19.08
N GLY A 53 12.27 -2.08 -17.89
CA GLY A 53 13.26 -1.26 -17.19
C GLY A 53 12.73 0.05 -16.60
N ALA A 54 11.47 0.43 -16.86
CA ALA A 54 10.91 1.68 -16.34
C ALA A 54 10.85 1.68 -14.80
N GLN A 55 11.20 2.82 -14.18
CA GLN A 55 11.10 3.02 -12.74
C GLN A 55 9.66 3.16 -12.28
N PHE A 56 9.28 2.43 -11.22
CA PHE A 56 7.99 2.53 -10.58
C PHE A 56 8.09 2.32 -9.06
N LEU A 57 7.11 2.82 -8.31
CA LEU A 57 7.05 2.63 -6.86
C LEU A 57 6.46 1.26 -6.53
N SER A 58 7.22 0.45 -5.77
CA SER A 58 6.81 -0.88 -5.34
C SER A 58 6.79 -0.99 -3.82
N THR A 59 5.68 -1.47 -3.25
CA THR A 59 5.47 -1.68 -1.82
C THR A 59 6.06 -2.99 -1.29
N GLY A 60 6.62 -3.87 -2.14
CA GLY A 60 7.09 -5.19 -1.68
C GLY A 60 7.64 -6.13 -2.76
N PRO A 61 8.07 -7.35 -2.39
CA PRO A 61 8.71 -8.31 -3.31
C PRO A 61 7.80 -8.81 -4.43
N GLY A 62 6.48 -8.81 -4.24
CA GLY A 62 5.51 -9.32 -5.22
C GLY A 62 5.23 -8.39 -6.41
N HIS A 63 5.58 -7.11 -6.34
CA HIS A 63 5.28 -6.13 -7.39
C HIS A 63 6.56 -5.69 -8.11
N ARG A 64 7.04 -6.51 -9.06
CA ARG A 64 8.24 -6.23 -9.88
C ARG A 64 7.97 -5.78 -11.32
N MET A 65 6.71 -5.62 -11.69
CA MET A 65 6.29 -5.05 -12.98
C MET A 65 5.55 -3.73 -12.76
N CYS A 66 5.86 -2.74 -13.59
CA CYS A 66 5.14 -1.47 -13.61
C CYS A 66 3.66 -1.69 -13.99
N ASN A 67 2.80 -0.71 -13.66
CA ASN A 67 1.36 -0.81 -13.90
C ASN A 67 1.03 -1.10 -15.37
N HIS A 68 1.73 -0.45 -16.31
CA HIS A 68 1.56 -0.68 -17.75
C HIS A 68 1.86 -2.13 -18.13
N CYS A 69 3.06 -2.63 -17.81
CA CYS A 69 3.45 -3.99 -18.16
C CYS A 69 2.59 -5.05 -17.48
N ARG A 70 2.07 -4.76 -16.27
CA ARG A 70 1.14 -5.63 -15.55
C ARG A 70 -0.22 -5.72 -16.25
N GLN A 71 -0.76 -4.59 -16.71
CA GLN A 71 -2.02 -4.56 -17.45
C GLN A 71 -1.92 -5.35 -18.75
N VAL A 72 -0.82 -5.19 -19.49
CA VAL A 72 -0.60 -5.95 -20.73
C VAL A 72 -0.47 -7.46 -20.48
N ALA A 73 0.17 -7.87 -19.39
CA ALA A 73 0.31 -9.29 -19.06
C ALA A 73 -0.98 -9.93 -18.54
N GLY A 74 -1.88 -9.14 -17.94
CA GLY A 74 -3.21 -9.60 -17.50
C GLY A 74 -4.29 -9.49 -18.58
N GLY A 75 -3.99 -8.85 -19.71
CA GLY A 75 -4.88 -8.82 -20.86
C GLY A 75 -4.92 -10.21 -21.48
N VAL A 76 -6.06 -10.89 -21.32
CA VAL A 76 -6.42 -12.04 -22.16
C VAL A 76 -6.34 -11.61 -23.61
N ASP A 77 -5.53 -12.31 -24.40
CA ASP A 77 -5.45 -12.09 -25.83
C ASP A 77 -6.85 -12.31 -26.43
N PRO A 78 -7.46 -11.32 -27.12
CA PRO A 78 -8.77 -11.48 -27.75
C PRO A 78 -8.82 -12.62 -28.77
N GLN A 79 -7.67 -13.10 -29.25
CA GLN A 79 -7.55 -14.24 -30.17
C GLN A 79 -7.50 -15.61 -29.47
N MET A 80 -7.59 -15.63 -28.13
CA MET A 80 -7.61 -16.86 -27.31
C MET A 80 -9.02 -17.20 -26.79
N VAL A 81 -10.06 -16.65 -27.40
CA VAL A 81 -11.44 -17.09 -27.19
C VAL A 81 -11.76 -18.18 -28.23
N PRO A 82 -12.13 -19.41 -27.82
CA PRO A 82 -12.46 -20.49 -28.75
C PRO A 82 -13.69 -20.20 -29.60
#